data_AF-A0A1R1DA09-F1
#
_entry.id   AF-A0A1R1DA09-F1
#
_cell.length_a   1.000
_cell.length_b   1.000
_cell.length_c   1.000
_cell.angle_alpha   90.00
_cell.angle_beta   90.00
_cell.angle_gamma   90.00
#
_symmetry.space_group_name_H-M   'P 1'
#
loop_
_entity.id
_entity.type
_entity.pdbx_description
1 polymer ?
#
loop_
_entity_poly.entity_id
_entity_poly.type
_entity_poly.pdbx_seq_one_letter_code
_entity_poly.pdbx_strand_id
1 'polypeptide(L)'
;MNAGYMSFWIMSILFILIATGWKPYIAPDLSSWFLKVLIGIGMLALLNIPLWWSPSTGHVQVMLHATIGLLLLVSIPAFKATKDFAYIGYLMLCTLMIAAIWGFTRKIYSYDPVFYLMDPSWDAPLLAGMFCGAFTAQFKQQCGLLIWGAVLGEAFNSALQAGGYLAHIGSLAWWDSFWIAIAAARIFSLLFKTIRLSISKLNHMLLHIRGGRSS
;
A
#
# COMPACT_ATOMS: atom_id res chain seq x y z
N MET A 1 -9.26 9.46 -16.29
CA MET A 1 -8.30 10.36 -15.62
C MET A 1 -6.92 10.15 -16.22
N ASN A 2 -6.04 11.16 -16.28
CA ASN A 2 -4.71 10.99 -16.86
C ASN A 2 -3.85 10.08 -15.97
N ALA A 3 -3.33 8.99 -16.56
CA ALA A 3 -2.47 8.06 -15.85
C ALA A 3 -1.19 8.76 -15.36
N GLY A 4 -0.84 8.57 -14.09
CA GLY A 4 0.33 9.16 -13.44
C GLY A 4 0.05 10.50 -12.74
N TYR A 5 -1.15 11.07 -12.89
CA TYR A 5 -1.48 12.36 -12.28
C TYR A 5 -1.49 12.28 -10.75
N MET A 6 -2.10 11.24 -10.18
CA MET A 6 -2.15 11.07 -8.72
C MET A 6 -0.78 10.75 -8.15
N SER A 7 -0.01 9.92 -8.83
CA SER A 7 1.37 9.62 -8.48
C SER A 7 2.19 10.90 -8.37
N PHE A 8 2.13 11.75 -9.39
CA PHE A 8 2.85 13.01 -9.40
C PHE A 8 2.42 13.92 -8.24
N TRP A 9 1.11 14.05 -8.01
CA TRP A 9 0.57 14.85 -6.91
C TRP A 9 1.01 14.36 -5.53
N ILE A 10 0.82 13.06 -5.25
CA ILE A 10 1.18 12.44 -3.97
C ILE A 10 2.69 12.52 -3.75
N MET A 11 3.50 12.24 -4.78
CA MET A 11 4.95 12.34 -4.68
C MET A 11 5.42 13.77 -4.45
N SER A 12 4.78 14.77 -5.06
CA SER A 12 5.09 16.19 -4.84
C SER A 12 4.78 16.61 -3.41
N ILE A 13 3.60 16.24 -2.89
CA ILE A 13 3.23 16.49 -1.49
C ILE A 13 4.21 15.80 -0.54
N LEU A 14 4.51 14.52 -0.79
CA LEU A 14 5.46 13.75 0.01
C LEU A 14 6.85 14.39 0.00
N PHE A 15 7.33 14.84 -1.16
CA PHE A 15 8.61 15.52 -1.30
C PHE A 15 8.65 16.81 -0.47
N ILE A 16 7.61 17.65 -0.57
CA ILE A 16 7.49 18.90 0.21
C ILE A 16 7.47 18.58 1.70
N LEU A 17 6.69 17.59 2.14
CA LEU A 17 6.61 17.20 3.55
C LEU A 17 7.95 16.69 4.09
N ILE A 18 8.70 15.93 3.29
CA ILE A 18 10.03 15.47 3.68
C ILE A 18 11.02 16.63 3.74
N ALA A 19 11.01 17.52 2.73
CA ALA A 19 11.88 18.69 2.68
C ALA A 19 11.62 19.66 3.85
N THR A 20 10.37 19.78 4.29
CA THR A 20 9.96 20.61 5.43
C THR A 20 10.15 19.92 6.79
N GLY A 21 10.72 18.71 6.83
CA GLY A 21 11.09 18.04 8.09
C GLY A 21 9.98 17.20 8.73
N TRP A 22 8.86 16.95 8.05
CA TRP A 22 7.74 16.15 8.58
C TRP A 22 8.00 14.64 8.58
N LYS A 23 9.18 14.19 8.13
CA LYS A 23 9.59 12.79 8.10
C LYS A 23 9.28 12.03 9.41
N PRO A 24 9.59 12.54 10.62
CA PRO A 24 9.35 11.80 11.86
C PRO A 24 7.86 11.50 12.11
N TYR A 25 6.95 12.33 11.59
CA TYR A 25 5.51 12.15 11.77
C TYR A 25 4.92 11.19 10.73
N ILE A 26 5.42 11.27 9.49
CA ILE A 26 4.89 10.49 8.37
C ILE A 26 5.51 9.10 8.32
N ALA A 27 6.82 8.99 8.55
CA ALA A 27 7.56 7.73 8.42
C ALA A 27 8.68 7.66 9.48
N PRO A 28 8.34 7.58 10.78
CA PRO A 28 9.33 7.54 11.87
C PRO A 28 10.29 6.34 11.74
N ASP A 29 9.77 5.20 11.30
CA ASP A 29 10.50 3.92 11.31
C ASP A 29 11.35 3.71 10.03
N LEU A 30 11.36 4.66 9.10
CA LEU A 30 12.10 4.53 7.85
C LEU A 30 13.48 5.19 7.92
N SER A 31 14.49 4.45 7.45
CA SER A 31 15.79 5.02 7.16
C SER A 31 15.63 6.10 6.07
N SER A 32 16.35 7.21 6.22
CA SER A 32 16.35 8.27 5.20
C SER A 32 16.82 7.74 3.84
N TRP A 33 17.65 6.70 3.84
CA TRP A 33 18.07 6.01 2.63
C TRP A 33 16.91 5.30 1.93
N PHE A 34 16.11 4.50 2.65
CA PHE A 34 14.97 3.78 2.05
C PHE A 34 13.96 4.74 1.43
N LEU A 35 13.67 5.85 2.11
CA LEU A 35 12.74 6.87 1.62
C LEU A 35 13.25 7.52 0.32
N LYS A 36 14.56 7.84 0.25
CA LYS A 36 15.19 8.36 -0.98
C LYS A 36 15.12 7.35 -2.12
N VAL A 37 15.36 6.07 -1.84
CA VAL A 37 15.28 5.00 -2.84
C VAL A 37 13.84 4.84 -3.35
N LEU A 38 12.84 4.85 -2.47
CA LEU A 38 11.43 4.76 -2.84
C LEU A 38 11.01 5.92 -3.74
N ILE A 39 11.39 7.15 -3.38
CA ILE A 39 11.13 8.34 -4.20
C ILE A 39 11.88 8.25 -5.53
N GLY A 40 13.13 7.80 -5.52
CA GLY A 40 13.94 7.62 -6.73
C GLY A 40 13.30 6.62 -7.71
N ILE A 41 12.79 5.49 -7.21
CA ILE A 41 12.06 4.50 -8.03
C ILE A 41 10.77 5.10 -8.59
N GLY A 42 10.02 5.85 -7.78
CA GLY A 42 8.80 6.53 -8.23
C GLY A 42 9.08 7.58 -9.32
N MET A 43 10.16 8.36 -9.18
CA MET A 43 10.60 9.32 -10.20
C MET A 43 11.04 8.60 -11.48
N LEU A 44 11.78 7.50 -11.37
CA LEU A 44 12.20 6.70 -12.52
C LEU A 44 11.00 6.08 -13.25
N ALA A 45 9.95 5.72 -12.52
CA ALA A 45 8.70 5.25 -13.10
C ALA A 45 7.95 6.35 -13.87
N LEU A 46 8.01 7.61 -13.41
CA LEU A 46 7.42 8.75 -14.11
C LEU A 46 8.12 9.07 -15.44
N LEU A 47 9.39 8.69 -15.58
CA LEU A 47 10.15 8.88 -16.83
C LEU A 47 9.72 7.92 -17.96
N ASN A 48 8.80 6.97 -17.68
CA ASN A 48 8.18 6.06 -18.65
C ASN A 48 9.18 5.41 -19.64
N ILE A 49 10.32 4.98 -19.12
CA ILE A 49 11.35 4.27 -19.91
C ILE A 49 10.76 2.91 -20.34
N PRO A 50 10.73 2.53 -21.62
CA PRO A 50 10.01 1.33 -22.06
C PRO A 50 10.75 0.01 -21.75
N LEU A 51 11.04 -0.26 -20.47
CA LEU A 51 11.69 -1.47 -19.99
C LEU A 51 10.63 -2.44 -19.45
N TRP A 52 9.94 -3.10 -20.39
CA TRP A 52 8.91 -4.09 -20.10
C TRP A 52 9.45 -5.51 -20.28
N TRP A 53 9.21 -6.35 -19.29
CA TRP A 53 9.55 -7.76 -19.33
C TRP A 53 8.30 -8.61 -19.13
N SER A 54 8.08 -9.59 -20.01
CA SER A 54 7.00 -10.58 -19.87
C SER A 54 7.61 -11.90 -19.40
N PRO A 55 7.42 -12.31 -18.13
CA PRO A 55 7.96 -13.56 -17.61
C PRO A 55 7.29 -14.82 -18.19
N SER A 56 6.15 -14.68 -18.87
CA SER A 56 5.37 -15.80 -19.43
C SER A 56 4.81 -15.41 -20.80
N THR A 57 4.92 -16.33 -21.77
CA THR A 57 4.22 -16.29 -23.06
C THR A 57 2.97 -17.19 -23.07
N GLY A 58 2.56 -17.72 -21.91
CA GLY A 58 1.45 -18.66 -21.75
C GLY A 58 0.11 -17.99 -21.38
N HIS A 59 -0.71 -18.69 -20.60
CA HIS A 59 -2.08 -18.27 -20.23
C HIS A 59 -2.14 -17.01 -19.33
N VAL A 60 -1.04 -16.65 -18.66
CA VAL A 60 -0.94 -15.47 -17.79
C VAL A 60 -0.18 -14.39 -18.54
N GLN A 61 -0.89 -13.35 -18.97
CA GLN A 61 -0.35 -12.20 -19.68
C GLN A 61 -0.06 -11.07 -18.69
N VAL A 62 1.15 -11.08 -18.12
CA VAL A 62 1.63 -10.06 -17.19
C VAL A 62 2.84 -9.38 -17.79
N MET A 63 2.80 -8.06 -17.94
CA MET A 63 3.97 -7.24 -18.28
C MET A 63 4.47 -6.53 -17.02
N LEU A 64 5.69 -6.85 -16.62
CA LEU A 64 6.37 -6.24 -15.48
C LEU A 64 7.33 -5.16 -15.96
N HIS A 65 7.21 -3.97 -15.40
CA HIS A 65 8.19 -2.91 -15.60
C HIS A 65 9.43 -3.13 -14.71
N ALA A 66 10.63 -2.79 -15.20
CA ALA A 66 11.88 -2.98 -14.44
C ALA A 66 11.90 -2.30 -13.06
N THR A 67 11.16 -1.19 -12.90
CA THR A 67 11.01 -0.48 -11.61
C THR A 67 10.36 -1.33 -10.53
N ILE A 68 9.51 -2.30 -10.91
CA ILE A 68 8.84 -3.21 -9.99
C ILE A 68 9.81 -4.22 -9.40
N GLY A 69 10.77 -4.72 -10.20
CA GLY A 69 11.82 -5.60 -9.70
C GLY A 69 12.65 -4.91 -8.61
N LEU A 70 13.03 -3.65 -8.83
CA LEU A 70 13.73 -2.84 -7.82
C LEU A 70 12.86 -2.61 -6.58
N LEU A 71 11.56 -2.31 -6.76
CA LEU A 71 10.63 -2.09 -5.67
C LEU A 71 10.48 -3.34 -4.79
N LEU A 72 10.37 -4.53 -5.40
CA LEU A 72 10.31 -5.81 -4.70
C LEU A 72 11.61 -6.10 -3.93
N LEU A 73 12.78 -5.89 -4.55
CA LEU A 73 14.07 -6.08 -3.87
C LEU A 73 14.21 -5.17 -2.65
N VAL A 74 13.84 -3.90 -2.80
CA VAL A 74 13.88 -2.90 -1.72
C VAL A 74 12.90 -3.25 -0.59
N SER A 75 11.81 -3.95 -0.87
CA SER A 75 10.82 -4.35 0.14
C SER A 75 11.25 -5.54 1.01
N ILE A 76 12.20 -6.38 0.58
CA ILE A 76 12.66 -7.57 1.33
C ILE A 76 13.14 -7.21 2.76
N PRO A 77 13.96 -6.16 2.96
CA PRO A 77 14.32 -5.67 4.29
C PRO A 77 13.16 -5.28 5.21
N ALA A 78 11.94 -5.07 4.69
CA ALA A 78 10.76 -4.82 5.52
C ALA A 78 10.35 -6.04 6.35
N PHE A 79 10.48 -7.24 5.77
CA PHE A 79 10.12 -8.50 6.43
C PHE A 79 11.26 -9.06 7.28
N LYS A 80 12.52 -8.83 6.87
CA LYS A 80 13.71 -9.31 7.62
C LYS A 80 14.00 -8.54 8.92
N ALA A 81 13.34 -7.41 9.15
CA ALA A 81 13.59 -6.59 10.34
C ALA A 81 13.11 -7.25 11.64
N THR A 82 12.20 -8.21 11.55
CA THR A 82 11.64 -8.94 12.67
C THR A 82 12.33 -10.29 12.84
N LYS A 83 12.87 -10.57 14.03
CA LYS A 83 13.53 -11.84 14.36
C LYS A 83 12.54 -12.99 14.63
N ASP A 84 11.26 -12.68 14.79
CA ASP A 84 10.21 -13.64 15.10
C ASP A 84 9.62 -14.22 13.80
N PHE A 85 9.83 -15.52 13.59
CA PHE A 85 9.31 -16.25 12.44
C PHE A 85 7.77 -16.30 12.41
N ALA A 86 7.11 -16.36 13.58
CA ALA A 86 5.65 -16.36 13.64
C ALA A 86 5.09 -15.04 13.12
N TYR A 87 5.77 -13.94 13.46
CA TYR A 87 5.41 -12.61 12.98
C TYR A 87 5.66 -12.43 11.49
N ILE A 88 6.73 -13.00 10.93
CA ILE A 88 6.94 -13.03 9.48
C ILE A 88 5.79 -13.80 8.79
N GLY A 89 5.39 -14.95 9.34
CA GLY A 89 4.24 -15.71 8.84
C GLY A 89 2.94 -14.89 8.83
N TYR A 90 2.69 -14.14 9.91
CA TYR A 90 1.57 -13.20 9.99
C TYR A 90 1.63 -12.14 8.88
N LEU A 91 2.79 -11.50 8.68
CA LEU A 91 2.95 -10.50 7.62
C LEU A 91 2.73 -11.08 6.21
N MET A 92 3.19 -12.31 5.98
CA MET A 92 2.96 -13.01 4.70
C MET A 92 1.48 -13.31 4.49
N LEU A 93 0.77 -13.77 5.52
CA LEU A 93 -0.68 -14.00 5.47
C LEU A 93 -1.45 -12.69 5.19
N CYS A 94 -1.09 -11.61 5.88
CA CYS A 94 -1.67 -10.28 5.62
C CYS A 94 -1.40 -9.81 4.20
N THR A 95 -0.19 -10.06 3.67
CA THR A 95 0.17 -9.71 2.29
C THR A 95 -0.70 -10.48 1.30
N LEU A 96 -0.89 -11.78 1.53
CA LEU A 96 -1.76 -12.62 0.69
C LEU A 96 -3.22 -12.15 0.75
N MET A 97 -3.70 -11.76 1.93
CA MET A 97 -5.06 -11.25 2.08
C MET A 97 -5.25 -9.90 1.38
N ILE A 98 -4.26 -8.99 1.47
CA ILE A 98 -4.27 -7.73 0.71
C ILE A 98 -4.26 -8.01 -0.80
N ALA A 99 -3.44 -8.95 -1.26
CA ALA A 99 -3.41 -9.36 -2.66
C ALA A 99 -4.76 -9.91 -3.13
N ALA A 100 -5.40 -10.76 -2.31
CA ALA A 100 -6.73 -11.29 -2.58
C ALA A 100 -7.77 -10.17 -2.66
N ILE A 101 -7.82 -9.26 -1.69
CA ILE A 101 -8.76 -8.12 -1.70
C ILE A 101 -8.54 -7.27 -2.95
N TRP A 102 -7.29 -6.93 -3.26
CA TRP A 102 -6.96 -6.12 -4.43
C TRP A 102 -7.40 -6.80 -5.74
N GLY A 103 -7.03 -8.06 -5.93
CA GLY A 103 -7.32 -8.82 -7.14
C GLY A 103 -8.80 -9.14 -7.32
N PHE A 104 -9.46 -9.64 -6.26
CA PHE A 104 -10.88 -9.98 -6.31
C PHE A 104 -11.77 -8.76 -6.48
N THR A 105 -11.46 -7.63 -5.85
CA THR A 105 -12.25 -6.40 -6.02
C THR A 105 -12.23 -5.96 -7.49
N ARG A 106 -11.04 -5.95 -8.11
CA ARG A 106 -10.90 -5.65 -9.56
C ARG A 106 -11.65 -6.66 -10.44
N LYS A 107 -11.65 -7.93 -10.05
CA LYS A 107 -12.36 -8.98 -10.77
C LYS A 107 -13.88 -8.83 -10.66
N ILE A 108 -14.42 -8.56 -9.47
CA ILE A 108 -15.85 -8.33 -9.25
C ILE A 108 -16.32 -7.14 -10.09
N TYR A 109 -15.54 -6.05 -10.10
CA TYR A 109 -15.80 -4.86 -10.90
C TYR A 109 -15.74 -5.07 -12.41
N SER A 110 -15.06 -6.13 -12.88
CA SER A 110 -15.09 -6.52 -14.28
C SER A 110 -16.37 -7.25 -14.69
N TYR A 111 -17.10 -7.85 -13.74
CA TYR A 111 -18.35 -8.55 -14.01
C TYR A 111 -19.58 -7.69 -13.82
N ASP A 112 -19.61 -6.83 -12.80
CA ASP A 112 -20.77 -6.02 -12.49
C ASP A 112 -20.37 -4.59 -12.06
N PRO A 113 -20.72 -3.55 -12.84
CA PRO A 113 -20.43 -2.16 -12.53
C PRO A 113 -21.29 -1.56 -11.42
N VAL A 114 -22.34 -2.25 -10.96
CA VAL A 114 -23.24 -1.76 -9.90
C VAL A 114 -22.52 -1.58 -8.56
N PHE A 115 -21.38 -2.25 -8.36
CA PHE A 115 -20.60 -2.16 -7.12
C PHE A 115 -19.54 -1.04 -7.11
N TYR A 116 -19.52 -0.15 -8.11
CA TYR A 116 -18.59 0.98 -8.12
C TYR A 116 -18.96 1.99 -7.01
N LEU A 117 -18.05 2.23 -6.08
CA LEU A 117 -18.23 3.20 -4.99
C LEU A 117 -17.81 4.60 -5.44
N MET A 118 -16.67 4.71 -6.11
CA MET A 118 -16.20 5.96 -6.74
C MET A 118 -15.63 5.72 -8.13
N ASP A 119 -14.53 4.97 -8.20
CA ASP A 119 -13.85 4.64 -9.44
C ASP A 119 -13.24 3.23 -9.29
N PRO A 120 -13.48 2.29 -10.22
CA PRO A 120 -12.97 0.93 -10.12
C PRO A 120 -11.44 0.86 -10.05
N SER A 121 -10.73 1.90 -10.52
CA SER A 121 -9.27 1.99 -10.43
C SER A 121 -8.77 2.37 -9.03
N TRP A 122 -9.61 2.96 -8.17
CA TRP A 122 -9.26 3.50 -6.86
C TRP A 122 -9.80 2.67 -5.70
N ASP A 123 -11.00 2.12 -5.84
CA ASP A 123 -11.71 1.43 -4.79
C ASP A 123 -10.91 0.22 -4.27
N ALA A 124 -10.37 -0.60 -5.18
CA ALA A 124 -9.54 -1.76 -4.82
C ALA A 124 -8.25 -1.35 -4.06
N PRO A 125 -7.42 -0.40 -4.56
CA PRO A 125 -6.28 0.11 -3.81
C PRO A 125 -6.62 0.76 -2.47
N LEU A 126 -7.74 1.48 -2.40
CA LEU A 126 -8.17 2.17 -1.18
C LEU A 126 -8.56 1.16 -0.10
N LEU A 127 -9.33 0.13 -0.44
CA LEU A 127 -9.65 -0.98 0.46
C LEU A 127 -8.40 -1.72 0.91
N ALA A 128 -7.51 -2.07 -0.02
CA ALA A 128 -6.24 -2.71 0.30
C ALA A 128 -5.38 -1.86 1.27
N GLY A 129 -5.32 -0.55 1.03
CA GLY A 129 -4.67 0.41 1.92
C GLY A 129 -5.31 0.45 3.31
N MET A 130 -6.64 0.55 3.38
CA MET A 130 -7.40 0.52 4.64
C MET A 130 -7.05 -0.70 5.51
N PHE A 131 -7.13 -1.89 4.92
CA PHE A 131 -6.82 -3.14 5.62
C PHE A 131 -5.35 -3.22 6.01
N CYS A 132 -4.43 -2.78 5.15
CA CYS A 132 -3.01 -2.69 5.49
C CYS A 132 -2.76 -1.80 6.71
N GLY A 133 -3.39 -0.63 6.76
CA GLY A 133 -3.32 0.30 7.89
C GLY A 133 -3.91 -0.27 9.18
N ALA A 134 -4.84 -1.21 9.09
CA ALA A 134 -5.43 -1.92 10.22
C ALA A 134 -4.53 -3.08 10.73
N PHE A 135 -3.82 -3.79 9.85
CA PHE A 135 -2.97 -4.93 10.25
C PHE A 135 -1.66 -4.52 10.91
N THR A 136 -1.05 -3.42 10.47
CA THR A 136 0.19 -2.94 11.08
C THR A 136 0.22 -1.42 11.14
N ALA A 137 0.81 -0.88 12.20
CA ALA A 137 1.04 0.55 12.36
C ALA A 137 2.46 0.98 11.91
N GLN A 138 3.36 0.03 11.68
CA GLN A 138 4.73 0.31 11.29
C GLN A 138 4.80 0.60 9.79
N PHE A 139 5.22 1.82 9.43
CA PHE A 139 5.19 2.28 8.05
C PHE A 139 6.09 1.43 7.13
N LYS A 140 7.23 0.96 7.65
CA LYS A 140 8.14 0.07 6.91
C LYS A 140 7.45 -1.22 6.46
N GLN A 141 6.67 -1.82 7.36
CA GLN A 141 5.94 -3.05 7.08
C GLN A 141 4.76 -2.78 6.15
N GLN A 142 4.01 -1.68 6.36
CA GLN A 142 2.93 -1.25 5.46
C GLN A 142 3.40 -1.15 4.01
N CYS A 143 4.57 -0.52 3.79
CA CYS A 143 5.17 -0.43 2.47
C CYS A 143 5.45 -1.82 1.88
N GLY A 144 6.07 -2.72 2.66
CA GLY A 144 6.35 -4.09 2.20
C GLY A 144 5.09 -4.86 1.84
N LEU A 145 4.10 -4.85 2.73
CA LEU A 145 2.78 -5.47 2.55
C LEU A 145 2.07 -4.98 1.29
N LEU A 146 2.08 -3.65 1.05
CA LEU A 146 1.42 -3.07 -0.13
C LEU A 146 2.19 -3.34 -1.42
N ILE A 147 3.53 -3.30 -1.41
CA ILE A 147 4.35 -3.61 -2.60
C ILE A 147 4.07 -5.04 -3.06
N TRP A 148 4.19 -6.02 -2.15
CA TRP A 148 3.92 -7.41 -2.49
C TRP A 148 2.45 -7.66 -2.77
N GLY A 149 1.56 -7.06 -1.97
CA GLY A 149 0.11 -7.18 -2.13
C GLY A 149 -0.38 -6.66 -3.48
N ALA A 150 0.11 -5.51 -3.93
CA ALA A 150 -0.27 -4.93 -5.22
C ALA A 150 0.26 -5.74 -6.41
N VAL A 151 1.50 -6.24 -6.33
CA VAL A 151 2.07 -7.09 -7.40
C VAL A 151 1.35 -8.43 -7.47
N LEU A 152 1.17 -9.11 -6.34
CA LEU A 152 0.47 -10.39 -6.28
C LEU A 152 -1.01 -10.25 -6.63
N GLY A 153 -1.67 -9.18 -6.19
CA GLY A 153 -3.08 -8.92 -6.48
C GLY A 153 -3.33 -8.69 -7.97
N GLU A 154 -2.44 -7.96 -8.65
CA GLU A 154 -2.54 -7.76 -10.09
C GLU A 154 -2.24 -9.05 -10.88
N ALA A 155 -1.25 -9.83 -10.43
CA ALA A 155 -0.99 -11.16 -10.98
C ALA A 155 -2.19 -12.11 -10.80
N PHE A 156 -2.85 -12.05 -9.64
CA PHE A 156 -4.03 -12.86 -9.34
C PHE A 156 -5.23 -12.44 -10.21
N ASN A 157 -5.45 -11.14 -10.40
CA ASN A 157 -6.47 -10.63 -11.31
C ASN A 157 -6.23 -11.10 -12.76
N SER A 158 -4.97 -11.04 -13.24
CA SER A 158 -4.61 -11.55 -14.57
C SER A 158 -4.86 -13.06 -14.71
N ALA A 159 -4.49 -13.84 -13.70
CA ALA A 159 -4.74 -15.28 -13.69
C ALA A 159 -6.24 -15.63 -13.73
N LEU A 160 -7.08 -14.84 -13.05
CA LEU A 160 -8.54 -15.00 -13.05
C LEU A 160 -9.23 -14.48 -14.31
N GLN A 161 -8.53 -13.72 -15.16
CA GLN A 161 -9.04 -13.17 -16.44
C GLN A 161 -8.30 -13.76 -17.63
N ALA A 162 -8.03 -15.08 -17.60
CA ALA A 162 -7.32 -15.80 -18.64
C ALA A 162 -7.87 -15.46 -20.05
N GLY A 163 -7.05 -14.77 -20.86
CA GLY A 163 -7.34 -14.40 -22.25
C GLY A 163 -8.04 -13.04 -22.48
N GLY A 164 -8.46 -12.32 -21.43
CA GLY A 164 -9.20 -11.05 -21.58
C GLY A 164 -8.47 -9.81 -21.06
N TYR A 165 -7.44 -9.96 -20.23
CA TYR A 165 -6.79 -8.83 -19.55
C TYR A 165 -5.27 -9.02 -19.45
N LEU A 166 -4.54 -8.03 -19.98
CA LEU A 166 -3.09 -7.94 -19.86
C LEU A 166 -2.76 -7.02 -18.68
N ALA A 167 -2.19 -7.59 -17.63
CA ALA A 167 -1.80 -6.84 -16.45
C ALA A 167 -0.51 -6.03 -16.71
N HIS A 168 -0.63 -4.72 -16.83
CA HIS A 168 0.51 -3.80 -16.95
C HIS A 168 1.00 -3.33 -15.57
N ILE A 169 1.79 -4.17 -14.91
CA ILE A 169 2.34 -3.89 -13.58
C ILE A 169 3.51 -2.92 -13.71
N GLY A 170 3.38 -1.74 -13.10
CA GLY A 170 4.34 -0.64 -13.20
C GLY A 170 4.02 0.40 -14.27
N SER A 171 2.85 0.31 -14.90
CA SER A 171 2.29 1.42 -15.69
C SER A 171 2.01 2.64 -14.80
N LEU A 172 1.89 3.83 -15.41
CA LEU A 172 1.54 5.06 -14.67
C LEU A 172 0.22 4.93 -13.91
N ALA A 173 -0.77 4.22 -14.46
CA ALA A 173 -2.04 3.95 -13.78
C ALA A 173 -1.86 2.99 -12.58
N TRP A 174 -0.95 2.01 -12.69
CA TRP A 174 -0.61 1.14 -11.57
C TRP A 174 0.07 1.92 -10.43
N TRP A 175 0.95 2.88 -10.77
CA TRP A 175 1.57 3.75 -9.77
C TRP A 175 0.56 4.63 -9.05
N ASP A 176 -0.45 5.15 -9.76
CA ASP A 176 -1.52 5.94 -9.14
C ASP A 176 -2.25 5.11 -8.09
N SER A 177 -2.68 3.90 -8.46
CA SER A 177 -3.27 2.95 -7.52
C SER A 177 -2.35 2.65 -6.33
N PHE A 178 -1.06 2.41 -6.57
CA PHE A 178 -0.10 2.09 -5.51
C PHE A 178 0.08 3.22 -4.50
N TRP A 179 0.24 4.46 -4.97
CA TRP A 179 0.39 5.63 -4.09
C TRP A 179 -0.89 5.94 -3.31
N ILE A 180 -2.06 5.75 -3.92
CA ILE A 180 -3.36 5.85 -3.22
C ILE A 180 -3.42 4.84 -2.08
N ALA A 181 -3.03 3.58 -2.32
CA ALA A 181 -3.04 2.55 -1.29
C ALA A 181 -2.11 2.88 -0.12
N ILE A 182 -0.90 3.40 -0.40
CA ILE A 182 0.03 3.87 0.65
C ILE A 182 -0.58 5.01 1.46
N ALA A 183 -1.16 6.01 0.78
CA ALA A 183 -1.78 7.15 1.43
C ALA A 183 -2.94 6.70 2.33
N ALA A 184 -3.82 5.84 1.81
CA ALA A 184 -4.94 5.27 2.55
C ALA A 184 -4.45 4.48 3.77
N ALA A 185 -3.46 3.59 3.62
CA ALA A 185 -2.89 2.84 4.74
C ALA A 185 -2.35 3.76 5.84
N ARG A 186 -1.68 4.84 5.46
CA ARG A 186 -1.12 5.78 6.43
C ARG A 186 -2.20 6.58 7.15
N ILE A 187 -3.17 7.11 6.42
CA ILE A 187 -4.30 7.86 6.98
C ILE A 187 -5.06 6.99 7.98
N PHE A 188 -5.41 5.75 7.58
CA PHE A 188 -6.15 4.84 8.46
C PHE A 188 -5.34 4.45 9.69
N SER A 189 -4.06 4.14 9.54
CA SER A 189 -3.19 3.82 10.67
C SER A 189 -3.08 4.97 11.68
N LEU A 190 -2.93 6.20 11.20
CA LEU A 190 -2.93 7.40 12.05
C LEU A 190 -4.29 7.61 12.72
N LEU A 191 -5.38 7.45 11.98
CA LEU A 191 -6.74 7.56 12.49
C LEU A 191 -6.99 6.54 13.61
N PHE A 192 -6.66 5.27 13.41
CA PHE A 192 -6.74 4.25 14.47
C PHE A 192 -5.89 4.60 15.69
N LYS A 193 -4.68 5.12 15.49
CA LYS A 193 -3.82 5.58 16.59
C LYS A 193 -4.46 6.72 17.38
N THR A 194 -5.03 7.72 16.70
CA THR A 194 -5.72 8.84 17.35
C THR A 194 -6.97 8.42 18.12
N ILE A 195 -7.76 7.49 17.56
CA ILE A 195 -8.94 6.92 18.23
C ILE A 195 -8.52 6.19 19.50
N ARG A 196 -7.51 5.31 19.41
CA ARG A 196 -7.02 4.55 20.57
C ARG A 196 -6.49 5.45 21.68
N LEU A 197 -5.76 6.51 21.33
CA LEU A 197 -5.28 7.50 22.29
C LEU A 197 -6.44 8.28 22.92
N SER A 198 -7.45 8.64 22.15
CA SER A 198 -8.64 9.37 22.63
C SER A 198 -9.44 8.53 23.61
N ILE A 199 -9.68 7.25 23.30
CA ILE A 199 -10.36 6.30 24.18
C ILE A 199 -9.56 6.09 25.47
N SER A 200 -8.24 5.94 25.38
CA SER A 200 -7.38 5.78 26.55
C SER A 200 -7.42 7.01 27.47
N LYS A 201 -7.38 8.21 26.91
CA LYS A 201 -7.53 9.46 27.68
C LYS A 201 -8.91 9.57 28.32
N LEU A 202 -9.98 9.22 27.60
CA LEU A 202 -11.34 9.23 28.13
C LEU A 202 -11.48 8.26 29.31
N ASN A 203 -10.92 7.06 29.20
CA ASN A 203 -10.95 6.05 30.26
C ASN A 203 -10.18 6.51 31.50
N HIS A 204 -9.03 7.16 31.32
CA HIS A 204 -8.27 7.74 32.44
C HIS A 204 -9.03 8.87 33.14
N MET A 205 -9.72 9.74 32.38
CA MET A 205 -10.57 10.79 32.96
C MET A 205 -11.76 10.20 33.73
N LEU A 206 -12.41 9.16 33.19
CA LEU A 206 -13.50 8.43 33.85
C LEU A 206 -13.08 7.76 35.16
N LEU A 207 -11.89 7.15 35.18
CA LEU A 207 -11.33 6.54 36.39
C LEU A 207 -11.00 7.59 37.45
N HIS A 208 -10.47 8.75 37.06
CA HIS A 208 -10.21 9.85 37.99
C HIS A 208 -11.50 10.40 38.62
N ILE A 209 -12.60 10.44 37.87
CA ILE A 209 -13.92 10.85 38.39
C ILE A 209 -14.50 9.78 39.35
N ARG A 210 -14.28 8.49 39.10
CA ARG A 210 -14.75 7.40 39.98
C ARG A 210 -13.92 7.21 41.25
N GLY A 211 -12.62 7.49 41.23
CA GLY A 211 -11.72 7.33 42.38
C GLY A 211 -11.80 8.41 43.47
N GLY A 212 -12.55 9.50 43.23
CA GLY A 212 -12.64 10.65 44.14
C GLY A 212 -13.71 10.57 45.24
N ARG A 213 -14.34 9.41 45.48
CA ARG A 213 -15.35 9.22 46.53
C ARG A 213 -15.01 8.02 47.41
N SER A 214 -14.10 8.23 48.36
CA SER A 214 -14.06 7.48 49.61
C SER A 214 -13.99 8.50 50.75
N SER A 215 -15.17 9.01 51.13
CA SER A 215 -15.42 9.72 52.38
C SER A 215 -16.12 8.77 53.34
#